data_AF-A0ABC9BE88-F1
#
_entry.id   AF-A0ABC9BE88-F1
#
_cell.length_a   1.000
_cell.length_b   1.000
_cell.length_c   1.000
_cell.angle_alpha   90.00
_cell.angle_beta   90.00
_cell.angle_gamma   90.00
#
_symmetry.space_group_name_H-M   'P 1'
#
loop_
_entity.id
_entity.type
_entity.pdbx_description
1 polymer ?
#
loop_
_entity_poly.entity_id
_entity_poly.type
_entity_poly.pdbx_seq_one_letter_code
_entity_poly.pdbx_strand_id
1 'polypeptide(L)'
;MSASALKDLNISQPVDLDKGKDDSMKSCISKPVLNGSKCANKEENAPSACPDAVTNGNEAVIADVEYIDSENLVDLPDVDATLRTLVKRLDSKDWIMTCEALNNVRQLAIYHKERLQELLEPLVPLIVKSVKNPRSAVCKTALMTCADIFKAYGDLMVDSIDPLLVQLFLKASQDKRFVCEAAEAALISMTNWISPSLLLPRMQPYLKNRNPRIRAKASVCFSKSVPRLGVEGIKEYGMDKLIQIAATQLSDQLPESREAARNLALELQVIYEKSQASTSGENEGEPSASPDAESWEAFCQSKLSALSAQAILRVTSTTPKDGVTAGVTSAPKEGVAVGC
;
A
#
# COMPACT_ATOMS: atom_id res chain seq x y z
N MET A 1 41.29 6.68 46.09
CA MET A 1 41.29 8.15 46.16
C MET A 1 40.81 8.64 44.79
N SER A 2 39.49 8.89 44.66
CA SER A 2 38.88 10.22 44.53
C SER A 2 38.93 10.73 43.08
N ALA A 3 37.91 11.28 42.44
CA ALA A 3 36.45 11.25 42.55
C ALA A 3 35.94 11.88 41.24
N SER A 4 34.86 11.33 40.69
CA SER A 4 33.70 12.03 40.14
C SER A 4 33.87 13.28 39.25
N ALA A 5 33.36 13.20 38.01
CA ALA A 5 32.55 14.28 37.42
C ALA A 5 31.66 13.76 36.27
N LEU A 6 30.43 13.35 36.63
CA LEU A 6 29.26 13.42 35.76
C LEU A 6 28.82 14.89 35.64
N LYS A 7 28.31 15.30 34.47
CA LYS A 7 27.28 16.36 34.39
C LYS A 7 26.54 16.32 33.05
N ASP A 8 25.24 16.07 33.18
CA ASP A 8 24.17 16.23 32.21
C ASP A 8 24.07 17.66 31.66
N LEU A 9 23.60 17.79 30.41
CA LEU A 9 22.90 18.98 29.94
C LEU A 9 21.73 18.57 29.05
N ASN A 10 20.52 18.79 29.56
CA ASN A 10 19.26 18.84 28.83
C ASN A 10 18.70 20.28 28.96
N ILE A 11 17.87 20.68 27.99
CA ILE A 11 17.04 21.90 27.91
C ILE A 11 17.82 23.14 27.39
N SER A 12 17.47 23.78 26.26
CA SER A 12 16.27 24.62 26.09
C SER A 12 16.01 24.98 24.61
N GLN A 13 14.73 25.09 24.23
CA GLN A 13 14.24 25.84 23.04
C GLN A 13 14.43 27.36 23.23
N PRO A 14 14.41 28.16 22.14
CA PRO A 14 14.03 29.56 22.23
C PRO A 14 12.61 29.77 21.69
N VAL A 15 11.78 30.37 22.55
CA VAL A 15 10.58 31.14 22.21
C VAL A 15 11.03 32.59 22.09
N ASP A 16 10.71 33.26 20.98
CA ASP A 16 10.71 34.72 20.93
C ASP A 16 9.35 35.20 20.42
N LEU A 17 8.74 36.05 21.24
CA LEU A 17 7.49 36.76 21.05
C LEU A 17 7.85 38.22 21.28
N ASP A 18 7.66 39.07 20.27
CA ASP A 18 7.41 40.49 20.52
C ASP A 18 6.22 40.98 19.69
N LYS A 19 5.60 42.02 20.23
CA LYS A 19 4.15 42.22 20.35
C LYS A 19 3.73 43.53 19.68
N GLY A 20 2.48 43.55 19.22
CA GLY A 20 1.66 44.77 19.07
C GLY A 20 1.18 45.04 17.64
N LYS A 21 -0.08 45.36 17.35
CA LYS A 21 -1.23 45.66 18.22
C LYS A 21 -2.51 45.77 17.33
N ASP A 22 -3.65 45.28 17.86
CA ASP A 22 -5.09 45.58 17.63
C ASP A 22 -5.62 45.88 16.20
N ASP A 23 -6.72 45.30 15.70
CA ASP A 23 -8.08 45.52 16.23
C ASP A 23 -9.13 44.43 15.85
N SER A 24 -9.91 44.05 16.87
CA SER A 24 -11.39 43.93 16.96
C SER A 24 -12.25 42.98 16.08
N MET A 25 -12.68 41.88 16.74
CA MET A 25 -14.04 41.31 16.87
C MET A 25 -14.97 41.10 15.65
N LYS A 26 -15.37 39.83 15.42
CA LYS A 26 -16.65 39.25 15.87
C LYS A 26 -16.81 37.77 15.45
N SER A 27 -17.12 36.92 16.42
CA SER A 27 -17.56 35.53 16.22
C SER A 27 -19.08 35.47 16.10
N CYS A 28 -19.62 34.63 15.23
CA CYS A 28 -20.97 34.07 15.39
C CYS A 28 -21.02 32.61 14.91
N ILE A 29 -21.38 31.75 15.85
CA ILE A 29 -21.86 30.37 15.67
C ILE A 29 -23.24 30.40 14.99
N SER A 30 -23.51 29.50 14.05
CA SER A 30 -24.83 28.82 13.87
C SER A 30 -24.77 27.74 12.76
N LYS A 31 -25.27 26.53 13.05
CA LYS A 31 -25.82 25.53 12.12
C LYS A 31 -27.33 25.40 12.44
N PRO A 32 -28.15 24.61 11.70
CA PRO A 32 -28.37 24.51 10.25
C PRO A 32 -29.88 24.64 9.91
N VAL A 33 -30.27 24.77 8.62
CA VAL A 33 -31.67 24.60 8.19
C VAL A 33 -31.76 23.81 6.88
N LEU A 34 -32.69 22.85 6.87
CA LEU A 34 -33.17 21.99 5.79
C LEU A 34 -34.10 22.75 4.81
N ASN A 35 -33.93 22.52 3.50
CA ASN A 35 -34.97 22.33 2.46
C ASN A 35 -34.21 22.19 1.12
N GLY A 36 -34.37 21.20 0.25
CA GLY A 36 -35.60 20.56 -0.19
C GLY A 36 -36.13 21.29 -1.44
N SER A 37 -35.82 20.79 -2.66
CA SER A 37 -36.72 20.75 -3.85
C SER A 37 -35.98 20.69 -5.21
N LYS A 38 -36.10 19.53 -5.85
CA LYS A 38 -36.39 19.22 -7.27
C LYS A 38 -35.64 19.85 -8.46
N CYS A 39 -35.15 18.92 -9.28
CA CYS A 39 -34.75 18.99 -10.69
C CYS A 39 -35.85 19.48 -11.64
N ALA A 40 -35.44 20.17 -12.70
CA ALA A 40 -36.10 20.17 -14.00
C ALA A 40 -35.05 20.31 -15.11
N ASN A 41 -35.11 19.40 -16.08
CA ASN A 41 -34.28 19.33 -17.29
C ASN A 41 -34.56 20.48 -18.26
N LYS A 42 -33.54 20.89 -19.02
CA LYS A 42 -33.69 21.37 -20.40
C LYS A 42 -32.36 21.23 -21.16
N GLU A 43 -32.33 20.26 -22.09
CA GLU A 43 -31.63 20.36 -23.38
C GLU A 43 -32.20 21.61 -24.11
N GLU A 44 -31.52 22.34 -24.99
CA GLU A 44 -30.72 21.93 -26.14
C GLU A 44 -30.09 23.22 -26.77
N ASN A 45 -29.16 22.99 -27.71
CA ASN A 45 -28.72 23.85 -28.82
C ASN A 45 -27.42 24.67 -28.72
N ALA A 46 -26.43 24.16 -29.47
CA ALA A 46 -25.31 24.88 -30.05
C ALA A 46 -25.76 25.88 -31.14
N PRO A 47 -24.89 26.84 -31.51
CA PRO A 47 -24.50 26.88 -32.92
C PRO A 47 -23.00 27.17 -33.20
N SER A 48 -22.47 26.37 -34.14
CA SER A 48 -21.62 26.65 -35.31
C SER A 48 -20.63 27.83 -35.39
N ALA A 49 -19.35 27.46 -35.55
CA ALA A 49 -18.24 27.91 -36.42
C ALA A 49 -18.23 29.28 -37.16
N CYS A 50 -17.02 29.90 -37.21
CA CYS A 50 -16.33 30.42 -38.42
C CYS A 50 -14.86 30.85 -38.11
N PRO A 51 -13.97 31.04 -39.12
CA PRO A 51 -12.58 30.52 -39.13
C PRO A 51 -11.43 31.55 -39.21
N ASP A 52 -10.21 30.99 -39.21
CA ASP A 52 -8.90 31.45 -39.72
C ASP A 52 -8.12 32.60 -39.04
N ALA A 53 -6.99 32.21 -38.43
CA ALA A 53 -5.73 32.94 -38.57
C ALA A 53 -4.56 31.94 -38.60
N VAL A 54 -4.01 31.74 -39.80
CA VAL A 54 -2.74 31.05 -40.04
C VAL A 54 -1.64 31.68 -39.19
N THR A 55 -0.96 30.90 -38.36
CA THR A 55 0.39 31.24 -37.91
C THR A 55 1.22 29.97 -37.87
N ASN A 56 2.30 30.01 -38.64
CA ASN A 56 3.28 28.96 -38.85
C ASN A 56 3.79 28.31 -37.56
N GLY A 57 3.82 26.98 -37.56
CA GLY A 57 5.11 26.27 -37.62
C GLY A 57 5.87 26.12 -36.31
N ASN A 58 5.27 25.43 -35.35
CA ASN A 58 5.97 24.64 -34.35
C ASN A 58 4.98 23.66 -33.72
N GLU A 59 4.68 22.59 -34.47
CA GLU A 59 4.26 21.33 -33.85
C GLU A 59 5.39 20.89 -32.93
N ALA A 60 5.35 21.35 -31.69
CA ALA A 60 5.99 20.64 -30.61
C ALA A 60 5.33 19.26 -30.60
N VAL A 61 5.99 18.29 -31.25
CA VAL A 61 5.65 16.87 -31.15
C VAL A 61 5.46 16.62 -29.66
N ILE A 62 4.22 16.41 -29.24
CA ILE A 62 3.94 15.93 -27.90
C ILE A 62 4.56 14.53 -27.91
N ALA A 63 5.79 14.42 -27.43
CA ALA A 63 6.47 13.15 -27.28
C ALA A 63 5.63 12.34 -26.30
N ASP A 64 4.78 11.47 -26.83
CA ASP A 64 3.98 10.59 -25.99
C ASP A 64 4.92 9.51 -25.44
N VAL A 65 4.80 9.24 -24.14
CA VAL A 65 5.59 8.19 -23.51
C VAL A 65 4.78 6.92 -23.58
N GLU A 66 5.23 6.00 -24.43
CA GLU A 66 4.67 4.65 -24.47
C GLU A 66 4.98 3.91 -23.16
N TYR A 67 3.93 3.36 -22.54
CA TYR A 67 4.05 2.57 -21.32
C TYR A 67 3.96 1.09 -21.68
N ILE A 68 5.11 0.44 -21.73
CA ILE A 68 5.22 -1.00 -22.05
C ILE A 68 5.20 -1.80 -20.75
N ASP A 69 4.33 -2.78 -20.65
CA ASP A 69 4.27 -3.70 -19.51
C ASP A 69 5.55 -4.55 -19.43
N SER A 70 5.91 -4.99 -18.22
CA SER A 70 7.22 -5.60 -17.97
C SER A 70 7.43 -6.91 -18.73
N GLU A 71 6.37 -7.69 -18.93
CA GLU A 71 6.35 -8.90 -19.76
C GLU A 71 6.60 -8.65 -21.25
N ASN A 72 6.38 -7.42 -21.72
CA ASN A 72 6.53 -7.02 -23.11
C ASN A 72 7.83 -6.25 -23.37
N LEU A 73 8.64 -6.01 -22.33
CA LEU A 73 9.95 -5.38 -22.50
C LEU A 73 10.90 -6.34 -23.22
N VAL A 74 11.66 -5.80 -24.16
CA VAL A 74 12.73 -6.53 -24.86
C VAL A 74 14.10 -6.15 -24.30
N ASP A 75 15.09 -7.01 -24.51
CA ASP A 75 16.47 -6.75 -24.08
C ASP A 75 17.10 -5.55 -24.81
N LEU A 76 18.15 -4.98 -24.20
CA LEU A 76 18.90 -3.86 -24.72
C LEU A 76 19.91 -4.28 -25.80
N PRO A 77 20.04 -3.50 -26.89
CA PRO A 77 21.01 -3.79 -27.94
C PRO A 77 22.48 -3.53 -27.50
N ASP A 78 22.71 -2.55 -26.63
CA ASP A 78 24.05 -2.23 -26.08
C ASP A 78 23.95 -1.96 -24.57
N VAL A 79 24.17 -3.03 -23.80
CA VAL A 79 24.09 -3.03 -22.33
C VAL A 79 25.21 -2.17 -21.72
N ASP A 80 26.42 -2.21 -22.29
CA ASP A 80 27.60 -1.53 -21.76
C ASP A 80 27.53 -0.02 -21.93
N ALA A 81 27.08 0.46 -23.09
CA ALA A 81 26.84 1.88 -23.31
C ALA A 81 25.71 2.40 -22.42
N THR A 82 24.65 1.59 -22.24
CA THR A 82 23.51 1.96 -21.41
C THR A 82 23.92 2.11 -19.94
N LEU A 83 24.60 1.11 -19.36
CA LEU A 83 25.06 1.15 -17.97
C LEU A 83 26.01 2.34 -17.70
N ARG A 84 26.96 2.62 -18.60
CA ARG A 84 27.92 3.74 -18.46
C ARG A 84 27.25 5.11 -18.35
N THR A 85 26.08 5.28 -18.96
CA THR A 85 25.39 6.58 -19.04
C THR A 85 24.15 6.67 -18.13
N LEU A 86 23.73 5.55 -17.55
CA LEU A 86 22.44 5.39 -16.88
C LEU A 86 22.19 6.41 -15.77
N VAL A 87 23.13 6.52 -14.82
CA VAL A 87 23.04 7.45 -13.67
C VAL A 87 22.91 8.89 -14.15
N LYS A 88 23.72 9.30 -15.13
CA LYS A 88 23.68 10.65 -15.70
C LYS A 88 22.36 10.94 -16.40
N ARG A 89 21.82 9.99 -17.16
CA ARG A 89 20.54 10.14 -17.89
C ARG A 89 19.35 10.21 -16.94
N LEU A 90 19.37 9.44 -15.85
CA LEU A 90 18.34 9.53 -14.80
C LEU A 90 18.36 10.87 -14.05
N ASP A 91 19.54 11.46 -13.84
CA ASP A 91 19.66 12.77 -13.19
C ASP A 91 19.39 13.96 -14.14
N SER A 92 19.13 13.68 -15.43
CA SER A 92 18.86 14.70 -16.45
C SER A 92 17.68 15.60 -16.08
N LYS A 93 17.72 16.84 -16.58
CA LYS A 93 16.59 17.77 -16.55
C LYS A 93 15.61 17.52 -17.69
N ASP A 94 16.07 16.85 -18.75
CA ASP A 94 15.23 16.42 -19.85
C ASP A 94 14.40 15.22 -19.40
N TRP A 95 13.09 15.43 -19.30
CA TRP A 95 12.16 14.46 -18.77
C TRP A 95 11.97 13.26 -19.70
N ILE A 96 12.18 13.44 -21.02
CA ILE A 96 12.10 12.34 -22.01
C ILE A 96 13.29 11.40 -21.76
N MET A 97 14.49 11.98 -21.66
CA MET A 97 15.71 11.24 -21.31
C MET A 97 15.59 10.51 -19.98
N THR A 98 14.96 11.13 -18.96
CA THR A 98 14.68 10.45 -17.69
C THR A 98 13.72 9.26 -17.88
N CYS A 99 12.64 9.41 -18.64
CA CYS A 99 11.72 8.30 -18.93
C CYS A 99 12.40 7.14 -19.67
N GLU A 100 13.22 7.45 -20.68
CA GLU A 100 14.00 6.43 -21.39
C GLU A 100 14.97 5.71 -20.45
N ALA A 101 15.68 6.46 -19.60
CA ALA A 101 16.62 5.88 -18.66
C ALA A 101 15.92 5.01 -17.62
N LEU A 102 14.75 5.40 -17.13
CA LEU A 102 13.91 4.57 -16.26
C LEU A 102 13.48 3.27 -16.97
N ASN A 103 13.05 3.34 -18.23
CA ASN A 103 12.75 2.13 -19.01
C ASN A 103 14.00 1.26 -19.21
N ASN A 104 15.19 1.84 -19.37
CA ASN A 104 16.43 1.07 -19.40
C ASN A 104 16.73 0.40 -18.05
N VAL A 105 16.44 1.04 -16.90
CA VAL A 105 16.52 0.38 -15.59
C VAL A 105 15.59 -0.83 -15.54
N ARG A 106 14.36 -0.72 -16.06
CA ARG A 106 13.40 -1.83 -16.12
C ARG A 106 13.93 -3.00 -16.96
N GLN A 107 14.43 -2.72 -18.16
CA GLN A 107 15.02 -3.75 -19.04
C GLN A 107 16.24 -4.41 -18.37
N LEU A 108 17.13 -3.62 -17.78
CA LEU A 108 18.31 -4.13 -17.07
C LEU A 108 17.93 -4.97 -15.85
N ALA A 109 16.88 -4.60 -15.11
CA ALA A 109 16.42 -5.39 -13.96
C ALA A 109 15.87 -6.78 -14.37
N ILE A 110 15.35 -6.90 -15.58
CA ILE A 110 14.80 -8.15 -16.12
C ILE A 110 15.89 -9.01 -16.75
N TYR A 111 16.75 -8.43 -17.59
CA TYR A 111 17.68 -9.16 -18.46
C TYR A 111 19.13 -9.17 -17.95
N HIS A 112 19.53 -8.19 -17.14
CA HIS A 112 20.93 -7.97 -16.71
C HIS A 112 21.01 -7.65 -15.21
N LYS A 113 20.24 -8.39 -14.40
CA LYS A 113 20.01 -8.11 -12.97
C LYS A 113 21.32 -7.95 -12.18
N GLU A 114 22.28 -8.85 -12.36
CA GLU A 114 23.54 -8.85 -11.62
C GLU A 114 24.34 -7.57 -11.89
N ARG A 115 24.36 -7.13 -13.14
CA ARG A 115 25.08 -5.92 -13.55
C ARG A 115 24.43 -4.65 -13.03
N LEU A 116 23.10 -4.59 -13.03
CA LEU A 116 22.37 -3.45 -12.50
C LEU A 116 22.42 -3.41 -10.96
N GLN A 117 22.55 -4.56 -10.30
CA GLN A 117 22.68 -4.65 -8.84
C GLN A 117 23.85 -3.80 -8.32
N GLU A 118 24.98 -3.81 -9.02
CA GLU A 118 26.18 -3.00 -8.69
C GLU A 118 25.91 -1.48 -8.70
N LEU A 119 24.84 -1.04 -9.34
CA LEU A 119 24.44 0.36 -9.45
C LEU A 119 23.21 0.71 -8.59
N LEU A 120 22.63 -0.22 -7.82
CA LEU A 120 21.39 0.08 -7.08
C LEU A 120 21.53 1.25 -6.11
N GLU A 121 22.63 1.32 -5.37
CA GLU A 121 22.87 2.38 -4.38
C GLU A 121 22.77 3.79 -4.98
N PRO A 122 23.48 4.14 -6.08
CA PRO A 122 23.31 5.44 -6.72
C PRO A 122 21.98 5.60 -7.48
N LEU A 123 21.32 4.53 -7.89
CA LEU A 123 20.08 4.60 -8.66
C LEU A 123 18.84 4.88 -7.81
N VAL A 124 18.73 4.29 -6.61
CA VAL A 124 17.53 4.42 -5.76
C VAL A 124 17.17 5.88 -5.47
N PRO A 125 18.11 6.78 -5.07
CA PRO A 125 17.79 8.19 -4.86
C PRO A 125 17.25 8.89 -6.12
N LEU A 126 17.75 8.53 -7.31
CA LEU A 126 17.29 9.08 -8.59
C LEU A 126 15.90 8.56 -8.97
N ILE A 127 15.59 7.32 -8.65
CA ILE A 127 14.24 6.76 -8.79
C ILE A 127 13.28 7.47 -7.84
N VAL A 128 13.65 7.68 -6.58
CA VAL A 128 12.85 8.47 -5.62
C VAL A 128 12.60 9.89 -6.14
N LYS A 129 13.62 10.55 -6.68
CA LYS A 129 13.50 11.86 -7.35
C LYS A 129 12.48 11.81 -8.49
N SER A 130 12.50 10.73 -9.28
CA SER A 130 11.60 10.53 -10.42
C SER A 130 10.15 10.23 -10.00
N VAL A 131 9.93 9.44 -8.94
CA VAL A 131 8.58 9.22 -8.35
C VAL A 131 7.99 10.54 -7.83
N LYS A 132 8.82 11.45 -7.30
CA LYS A 132 8.39 12.77 -6.83
C LYS A 132 8.14 13.78 -7.94
N ASN A 133 8.48 13.45 -9.20
CA ASN A 133 8.39 14.39 -10.31
C ASN A 133 6.93 14.81 -10.56
N PRO A 134 6.64 16.12 -10.78
CA PRO A 134 5.29 16.60 -11.05
C PRO A 134 4.77 16.15 -12.42
N ARG A 135 5.65 15.82 -13.37
CA ARG A 135 5.27 15.26 -14.66
C ARG A 135 4.83 13.82 -14.46
N SER A 136 3.56 13.57 -14.77
CA SER A 136 2.98 12.25 -14.54
C SER A 136 3.58 11.15 -15.39
N ALA A 137 4.17 11.48 -16.55
CA ALA A 137 4.92 10.52 -17.36
C ALA A 137 6.15 9.99 -16.60
N VAL A 138 7.02 10.89 -16.15
CA VAL A 138 8.20 10.52 -15.33
C VAL A 138 7.78 9.78 -14.07
N CYS A 139 6.77 10.29 -13.36
CA CYS A 139 6.26 9.66 -12.14
C CYS A 139 5.75 8.24 -12.40
N LYS A 140 4.91 8.00 -13.42
CA LYS A 140 4.41 6.66 -13.74
C LYS A 140 5.54 5.73 -14.18
N THR A 141 6.44 6.16 -15.06
CA THR A 141 7.56 5.32 -15.49
C THR A 141 8.45 4.94 -14.30
N ALA A 142 8.64 5.85 -13.34
CA ALA A 142 9.38 5.56 -12.11
C ALA A 142 8.64 4.57 -11.20
N LEU A 143 7.32 4.64 -11.10
CA LEU A 143 6.52 3.67 -10.35
C LEU A 143 6.56 2.27 -10.98
N MET A 144 6.49 2.19 -12.32
CA MET A 144 6.70 0.92 -13.04
C MET A 144 8.11 0.39 -12.79
N THR A 145 9.11 1.28 -12.76
CA THR A 145 10.50 0.92 -12.40
C THR A 145 10.61 0.38 -10.98
N CYS A 146 9.91 0.97 -10.00
CA CYS A 146 9.86 0.41 -8.64
C CYS A 146 9.28 -1.01 -8.63
N ALA A 147 8.21 -1.27 -9.39
CA ALA A 147 7.62 -2.60 -9.46
C ALA A 147 8.63 -3.65 -9.97
N ASP A 148 9.38 -3.33 -11.02
CA ASP A 148 10.39 -4.22 -11.59
C ASP A 148 11.60 -4.41 -10.67
N ILE A 149 12.05 -3.36 -10.00
CA ILE A 149 13.15 -3.44 -9.03
C ILE A 149 12.76 -4.29 -7.83
N PHE A 150 11.55 -4.12 -7.26
CA PHE A 150 11.11 -4.97 -6.17
C PHE A 150 11.04 -6.44 -6.58
N LYS A 151 10.56 -6.72 -7.80
CA LYS A 151 10.52 -8.07 -8.36
C LYS A 151 11.91 -8.65 -8.59
N ALA A 152 12.83 -7.87 -9.13
CA ALA A 152 14.18 -8.32 -9.42
C ALA A 152 14.98 -8.56 -8.13
N TYR A 153 14.94 -7.63 -7.17
CA TYR A 153 15.90 -7.59 -6.07
C TYR A 153 15.35 -7.98 -4.70
N GLY A 154 14.02 -7.99 -4.52
CA GLY A 154 13.38 -8.44 -3.28
C GLY A 154 14.01 -7.85 -2.02
N ASP A 155 14.50 -8.73 -1.15
CA ASP A 155 15.10 -8.39 0.14
C ASP A 155 16.31 -7.45 0.07
N LEU A 156 17.03 -7.43 -1.05
CA LEU A 156 18.15 -6.49 -1.26
C LEU A 156 17.70 -5.02 -1.26
N MET A 157 16.41 -4.76 -1.47
CA MET A 157 15.85 -3.41 -1.45
C MET A 157 15.53 -2.89 -0.04
N VAL A 158 15.50 -3.76 0.98
CA VAL A 158 14.96 -3.43 2.31
C VAL A 158 15.67 -2.23 2.95
N ASP A 159 16.98 -2.11 2.80
CA ASP A 159 17.74 -1.02 3.42
C ASP A 159 17.57 0.33 2.73
N SER A 160 17.06 0.34 1.50
CA SER A 160 16.87 1.54 0.69
C SER A 160 15.39 1.88 0.42
N ILE A 161 14.45 1.12 1.00
CA ILE A 161 13.02 1.23 0.68
C ILE A 161 12.30 2.37 1.39
N ASP A 162 12.77 2.82 2.54
CA ASP A 162 12.04 3.79 3.38
C ASP A 162 11.70 5.11 2.65
N PRO A 163 12.60 5.72 1.86
CA PRO A 163 12.27 6.89 1.05
C PRO A 163 11.22 6.61 -0.04
N LEU A 164 11.19 5.38 -0.57
CA LEU A 164 10.21 4.94 -1.56
C LEU A 164 8.84 4.72 -0.93
N LEU A 165 8.76 4.09 0.26
CA LEU A 165 7.49 3.77 0.94
C LEU A 165 6.58 4.99 1.10
N VAL A 166 7.12 6.10 1.61
CA VAL A 166 6.35 7.35 1.77
C VAL A 166 5.73 7.77 0.44
N GLN A 167 6.52 7.73 -0.63
CA GLN A 167 6.09 8.19 -1.94
C GLN A 167 5.08 7.22 -2.56
N LEU A 168 5.31 5.92 -2.48
CA LEU A 168 4.41 4.90 -2.99
C LEU A 168 3.03 4.99 -2.34
N PHE A 169 2.96 5.12 -1.00
CA PHE A 169 1.68 5.27 -0.30
C PHE A 169 0.93 6.55 -0.69
N LEU A 170 1.65 7.67 -0.86
CA LEU A 170 1.07 8.92 -1.32
C LEU A 170 0.55 8.80 -2.76
N LYS A 171 1.35 8.22 -3.67
CA LYS A 171 0.99 8.06 -5.08
C LYS A 171 -0.15 7.06 -5.29
N ALA A 172 -0.25 6.03 -4.46
CA ALA A 172 -1.35 5.07 -4.46
C ALA A 172 -2.65 5.65 -3.87
N SER A 173 -2.63 6.88 -3.35
CA SER A 173 -3.81 7.53 -2.73
C SER A 173 -4.20 8.86 -3.40
N GLN A 174 -3.74 9.08 -4.63
CA GLN A 174 -4.03 10.29 -5.40
C GLN A 174 -5.22 10.07 -6.35
N ASP A 175 -5.81 11.16 -6.83
CA ASP A 175 -7.02 11.09 -7.66
C ASP A 175 -6.71 10.79 -9.14
N LYS A 176 -5.43 10.91 -9.55
CA LYS A 176 -4.97 10.59 -10.90
C LYS A 176 -4.85 9.07 -11.09
N ARG A 177 -5.95 8.45 -11.52
CA ARG A 177 -6.13 7.00 -11.69
C ARG A 177 -4.90 6.30 -12.28
N PHE A 178 -4.39 6.78 -13.42
CA PHE A 178 -3.29 6.09 -14.11
C PHE A 178 -1.98 6.03 -13.29
N VAL A 179 -1.70 7.03 -12.45
CA VAL A 179 -0.52 7.06 -11.58
C VAL A 179 -0.80 6.27 -10.30
N CYS A 180 -2.03 6.34 -9.80
CA CYS A 180 -2.50 5.54 -8.68
C CYS A 180 -2.35 4.03 -8.95
N GLU A 181 -2.82 3.56 -10.09
CA GLU A 181 -2.73 2.15 -10.50
C GLU A 181 -1.28 1.68 -10.61
N ALA A 182 -0.38 2.50 -11.18
CA ALA A 182 1.05 2.18 -11.25
C ALA A 182 1.69 2.10 -9.85
N ALA A 183 1.30 2.97 -8.91
CA ALA A 183 1.80 2.93 -7.54
C ALA A 183 1.26 1.70 -6.77
N GLU A 184 0.00 1.34 -6.98
CA GLU A 184 -0.59 0.13 -6.40
C GLU A 184 0.08 -1.14 -6.95
N ALA A 185 0.37 -1.19 -8.25
CA ALA A 185 1.14 -2.29 -8.84
C ALA A 185 2.54 -2.41 -8.22
N ALA A 186 3.23 -1.29 -7.98
CA ALA A 186 4.52 -1.28 -7.29
C ALA A 186 4.42 -1.78 -5.84
N LEU A 187 3.38 -1.36 -5.09
CA LEU A 187 3.12 -1.84 -3.73
C LEU A 187 2.81 -3.35 -3.71
N ILE A 188 2.04 -3.85 -4.67
CA ILE A 188 1.77 -5.28 -4.83
C ILE A 188 3.07 -6.05 -5.09
N SER A 189 3.89 -5.57 -6.03
CA SER A 189 5.19 -6.17 -6.32
C SER A 189 6.07 -6.23 -5.08
N MET A 190 6.18 -5.13 -4.33
CA MET A 190 6.88 -5.06 -3.05
C MET A 190 6.38 -6.14 -2.07
N THR A 191 5.06 -6.24 -1.88
CA THR A 191 4.45 -7.22 -0.97
C THR A 191 4.53 -8.66 -1.45
N ASN A 192 4.91 -8.90 -2.71
CA ASN A 192 5.07 -10.25 -3.27
C ASN A 192 6.53 -10.73 -3.24
N TRP A 193 7.48 -9.81 -3.36
CA TRP A 193 8.90 -10.14 -3.59
C TRP A 193 9.83 -9.81 -2.43
N ILE A 194 9.42 -8.97 -1.49
CA ILE A 194 10.15 -8.75 -0.24
C ILE A 194 9.59 -9.69 0.83
N SER A 195 10.48 -10.35 1.56
CA SER A 195 10.18 -11.22 2.69
C SER A 195 9.38 -10.45 3.75
N PRO A 196 8.22 -10.97 4.19
CA PRO A 196 7.38 -10.28 5.16
C PRO A 196 8.09 -9.98 6.49
N SER A 197 9.00 -10.85 6.93
CA SER A 197 9.80 -10.66 8.15
C SER A 197 10.64 -9.39 8.12
N LEU A 198 11.12 -8.99 6.93
CA LEU A 198 11.89 -7.77 6.71
C LEU A 198 10.99 -6.56 6.40
N LEU A 199 9.88 -6.78 5.68
CA LEU A 199 8.99 -5.71 5.25
C LEU A 199 8.11 -5.17 6.38
N LEU A 200 7.52 -6.04 7.20
CA LEU A 200 6.55 -5.64 8.23
C LEU A 200 7.13 -4.62 9.23
N PRO A 201 8.37 -4.77 9.76
CA PRO A 201 8.98 -3.75 10.62
C PRO A 201 9.10 -2.37 9.95
N ARG A 202 9.47 -2.32 8.66
CA ARG A 202 9.57 -1.08 7.88
C ARG A 202 8.21 -0.41 7.68
N MET A 203 7.13 -1.20 7.66
CA MET A 203 5.77 -0.70 7.51
C MET A 203 5.14 -0.14 8.80
N GLN A 204 5.58 -0.59 9.98
CA GLN A 204 4.96 -0.20 11.26
C GLN A 204 4.85 1.32 11.50
N PRO A 205 5.85 2.16 11.19
CA PRO A 205 5.73 3.61 11.36
C PRO A 205 4.58 4.23 10.55
N TYR A 206 4.25 3.62 9.41
CA TYR A 206 3.22 4.12 8.49
C TYR A 206 1.81 3.79 8.94
N LEU A 207 1.61 2.72 9.72
CA LEU A 207 0.32 2.36 10.33
C LEU A 207 -0.16 3.40 11.36
N LYS A 208 0.75 4.24 11.87
CA LYS A 208 0.47 5.33 12.82
C LYS A 208 0.71 6.71 12.21
N ASN A 209 0.85 6.80 10.89
CA ASN A 209 1.14 8.06 10.21
C ASN A 209 0.02 9.09 10.44
N ARG A 210 0.35 10.38 10.52
CA ARG A 210 -0.67 11.43 10.65
C ARG A 210 -1.60 11.50 9.45
N ASN A 211 -1.11 11.19 8.25
CA ASN A 211 -1.90 11.18 7.03
C ASN A 211 -2.75 9.90 6.95
N PRO A 212 -4.10 9.99 6.99
CA PRO A 212 -4.98 8.82 6.94
C PRO A 212 -4.82 8.01 5.66
N ARG A 213 -4.53 8.64 4.52
CA ARG A 213 -4.31 7.95 3.23
C ARG A 213 -3.10 7.03 3.28
N ILE A 214 -2.00 7.51 3.88
CA ILE A 214 -0.80 6.69 4.10
C ILE A 214 -1.12 5.52 5.03
N ARG A 215 -1.83 5.76 6.14
CA ARG A 215 -2.22 4.69 7.07
C ARG A 215 -3.03 3.60 6.37
N ALA A 216 -4.00 3.98 5.53
CA ALA A 216 -4.82 3.03 4.79
C ALA A 216 -3.99 2.15 3.85
N LYS A 217 -3.12 2.74 3.02
CA LYS A 217 -2.27 1.96 2.10
C LYS A 217 -1.25 1.09 2.84
N ALA A 218 -0.70 1.58 3.94
CA ALA A 218 0.16 0.78 4.81
C ALA A 218 -0.62 -0.39 5.43
N SER A 219 -1.84 -0.16 5.92
CA SER A 219 -2.70 -1.21 6.49
C SER A 219 -3.00 -2.31 5.48
N VAL A 220 -3.35 -1.95 4.23
CA VAL A 220 -3.58 -2.90 3.14
C VAL A 220 -2.33 -3.74 2.84
N CYS A 221 -1.18 -3.09 2.66
CA CYS A 221 0.06 -3.80 2.35
C CYS A 221 0.52 -4.69 3.52
N PHE A 222 0.30 -4.25 4.76
CA PHE A 222 0.64 -5.01 5.97
C PHE A 222 -0.25 -6.25 6.08
N SER A 223 -1.56 -6.08 5.97
CA SER A 223 -2.54 -7.17 5.97
C SER A 223 -2.24 -8.22 4.90
N LYS A 224 -1.88 -7.81 3.67
CA LYS A 224 -1.49 -8.73 2.58
C LYS A 224 -0.18 -9.46 2.81
N SER A 225 0.74 -8.88 3.58
CA SER A 225 2.07 -9.46 3.83
C SER A 225 2.05 -10.48 4.96
N VAL A 226 1.16 -10.33 5.95
CA VAL A 226 1.11 -11.22 7.13
C VAL A 226 0.87 -12.70 6.77
N PRO A 227 -0.10 -13.08 5.92
CA PRO A 227 -0.33 -14.49 5.57
C PRO A 227 0.91 -15.16 4.96
N ARG A 228 1.76 -14.39 4.27
CA ARG A 228 3.00 -14.88 3.64
C ARG A 228 4.09 -15.28 4.64
N LEU A 229 3.98 -14.90 5.91
CA LEU A 229 4.86 -15.41 6.98
C LEU A 229 4.63 -16.91 7.25
N GLY A 230 3.45 -17.44 6.90
CA GLY A 230 3.01 -18.76 7.33
C GLY A 230 2.75 -18.84 8.84
N VAL A 231 2.32 -20.02 9.31
CA VAL A 231 1.94 -20.23 10.72
C VAL A 231 3.12 -19.97 11.65
N GLU A 232 4.29 -20.52 11.35
CA GLU A 232 5.48 -20.37 12.20
C GLU A 232 6.01 -18.93 12.21
N GLY A 233 6.06 -18.26 11.06
CA GLY A 233 6.48 -16.86 11.01
C GLY A 233 5.52 -15.91 11.73
N ILE A 234 4.21 -16.22 11.74
CA ILE A 234 3.21 -15.46 12.53
C ILE A 234 3.43 -15.65 14.02
N LYS A 235 3.73 -16.87 14.47
CA LYS A 235 4.09 -17.15 15.87
C LYS A 235 5.35 -16.39 16.28
N GLU A 236 6.40 -16.44 15.44
CA GLU A 236 7.67 -15.75 15.69
C GLU A 236 7.51 -14.23 15.73
N TYR A 237 6.76 -13.66 14.77
CA TYR A 237 6.50 -12.21 14.74
C TYR A 237 5.73 -11.75 15.98
N GLY A 238 4.80 -12.58 16.44
CA GLY A 238 3.96 -12.37 17.61
C GLY A 238 2.51 -12.09 17.23
N MET A 239 1.65 -13.07 17.47
CA MET A 239 0.21 -12.95 17.19
C MET A 239 -0.45 -11.85 18.04
N ASP A 240 0.05 -11.63 19.26
CA ASP A 240 -0.34 -10.53 20.14
C ASP A 240 -0.12 -9.15 19.49
N LYS A 241 1.03 -8.94 18.85
CA LYS A 241 1.33 -7.70 18.13
C LYS A 241 0.43 -7.53 16.91
N LEU A 242 0.22 -8.61 16.16
CA LEU A 242 -0.60 -8.59 14.95
C LEU A 242 -2.07 -8.27 15.27
N ILE A 243 -2.62 -8.87 16.34
CA ILE A 243 -4.00 -8.60 16.73
C ILE A 243 -4.17 -7.18 17.31
N GLN A 244 -3.17 -6.66 18.04
CA GLN A 244 -3.16 -5.26 18.48
C GLN A 244 -3.13 -4.28 17.30
N ILE A 245 -2.35 -4.58 16.26
CA ILE A 245 -2.33 -3.80 15.02
C ILE A 245 -3.70 -3.84 14.34
N ALA A 246 -4.28 -5.03 14.15
CA ALA A 246 -5.61 -5.18 13.55
C ALA A 246 -6.66 -4.37 14.32
N ALA A 247 -6.70 -4.48 15.65
CA ALA A 247 -7.64 -3.76 16.48
C ALA A 247 -7.48 -2.23 16.38
N THR A 248 -6.23 -1.74 16.30
CA THR A 248 -5.94 -0.33 16.11
C THR A 248 -6.45 0.16 14.75
N GLN A 249 -6.17 -0.58 13.68
CA GLN A 249 -6.57 -0.21 12.31
C GLN A 249 -8.08 -0.36 12.06
N LEU A 250 -8.79 -1.24 12.77
CA LEU A 250 -10.25 -1.35 12.72
C LEU A 250 -10.97 -0.05 13.12
N SER A 251 -10.32 0.79 13.92
CA SER A 251 -10.84 2.09 14.37
C SER A 251 -10.37 3.25 13.49
N ASP A 252 -9.67 2.98 12.38
CA ASP A 252 -9.15 4.03 11.50
C ASP A 252 -10.28 4.79 10.78
N GLN A 253 -10.00 6.04 10.41
CA GLN A 253 -10.94 6.92 9.71
C GLN A 253 -11.29 6.42 8.30
N LEU A 254 -10.37 5.80 7.57
CA LEU A 254 -10.62 5.37 6.19
C LEU A 254 -11.15 3.93 6.12
N PRO A 255 -12.20 3.67 5.30
CA PRO A 255 -12.79 2.35 5.16
C PRO A 255 -11.80 1.31 4.65
N GLU A 256 -10.86 1.71 3.78
CA GLU A 256 -9.80 0.84 3.25
C GLU A 256 -8.91 0.27 4.36
N SER A 257 -8.51 1.09 5.34
CA SER A 257 -7.73 0.62 6.49
C SER A 257 -8.54 -0.36 7.34
N ARG A 258 -9.81 -0.03 7.60
CA ARG A 258 -10.71 -0.89 8.39
C ARG A 258 -10.96 -2.23 7.72
N GLU A 259 -11.09 -2.26 6.39
CA GLU A 259 -11.26 -3.48 5.61
C GLU A 259 -10.01 -4.36 5.65
N ALA A 260 -8.83 -3.78 5.46
CA ALA A 260 -7.57 -4.52 5.62
C ALA A 260 -7.42 -5.11 7.05
N ALA A 261 -7.82 -4.35 8.06
CA ALA A 261 -7.81 -4.79 9.45
C ALA A 261 -8.79 -5.94 9.73
N ARG A 262 -9.99 -5.92 9.10
CA ARG A 262 -10.95 -7.03 9.17
C ARG A 262 -10.35 -8.31 8.58
N ASN A 263 -9.79 -8.22 7.38
CA ASN A 263 -9.17 -9.37 6.71
C ASN A 263 -8.00 -9.94 7.52
N LEU A 264 -7.17 -9.07 8.10
CA LEU A 264 -6.11 -9.49 9.02
C LEU A 264 -6.67 -10.23 10.25
N ALA A 265 -7.72 -9.69 10.90
CA ALA A 265 -8.30 -10.32 12.09
C ALA A 265 -8.89 -11.71 11.79
N LEU A 266 -9.56 -11.87 10.64
CA LEU A 266 -10.12 -13.14 10.18
C LEU A 266 -9.01 -14.17 9.93
N GLU A 267 -7.93 -13.78 9.25
CA GLU A 267 -6.80 -14.67 9.00
C GLU A 267 -6.14 -15.13 10.31
N LEU A 268 -5.91 -14.19 11.23
CA LEU A 268 -5.30 -14.51 12.53
C LEU A 268 -6.15 -15.48 13.34
N GLN A 269 -7.48 -15.33 13.32
CA GLN A 269 -8.38 -16.28 13.97
C GLN A 269 -8.23 -17.68 13.38
N VAL A 270 -8.29 -17.80 12.05
CA VAL A 270 -8.16 -19.10 11.36
C VAL A 270 -6.84 -19.78 11.74
N ILE A 271 -5.74 -19.02 11.78
CA ILE A 271 -4.42 -19.54 12.14
C ILE A 271 -4.35 -19.92 13.62
N TYR A 272 -4.94 -19.11 14.50
CA TYR A 272 -5.00 -19.40 15.93
C TYR A 272 -5.75 -20.71 16.20
N GLU A 273 -6.95 -20.85 15.66
CA GLU A 273 -7.79 -22.05 15.84
C GLU A 273 -7.10 -23.31 15.29
N LYS A 274 -6.46 -23.23 14.11
CA LYS A 274 -5.66 -24.33 13.56
C LYS A 274 -4.49 -24.71 14.47
N SER A 275 -3.80 -23.73 15.04
CA SER A 275 -2.65 -23.98 15.92
C SER A 275 -3.03 -24.68 17.22
N GLN A 276 -4.22 -24.39 17.77
CA GLN A 276 -4.75 -25.04 18.98
C GLN A 276 -5.22 -26.48 18.71
N ALA A 277 -5.74 -26.74 17.51
CA ALA A 277 -6.14 -28.10 17.13
C ALA A 277 -4.93 -29.04 16.98
N SER A 278 -3.83 -28.58 16.37
CA SER A 278 -2.62 -29.38 16.18
C SER A 278 -1.92 -29.77 17.49
N THR A 279 -2.03 -28.96 18.55
CA THR A 279 -1.45 -29.28 19.87
C THR A 279 -2.22 -30.35 20.64
N SER A 280 -3.44 -30.69 20.22
CA SER A 280 -4.30 -31.67 20.89
C SER A 280 -4.22 -33.10 20.33
N GLY A 281 -3.50 -33.31 19.22
CA GLY A 281 -3.55 -34.56 18.43
C GLY A 281 -2.46 -35.61 18.68
N GLU A 282 -1.48 -35.37 19.57
CA GLU A 282 -0.30 -36.26 19.70
C GLU A 282 -0.34 -37.28 20.86
N ASN A 283 -1.40 -37.32 21.67
CA ASN A 283 -1.55 -38.34 22.73
C ASN A 283 -2.76 -39.26 22.49
N GLU A 284 -2.65 -40.17 21.51
CA GLU A 284 -3.54 -41.33 21.44
C GLU A 284 -3.14 -42.32 22.54
N GLY A 285 -3.74 -42.19 23.72
CA GLY A 285 -3.49 -43.14 24.80
C GLY A 285 -4.04 -42.83 26.18
N GLU A 286 -4.88 -41.82 26.41
CA GLU A 286 -5.64 -41.66 27.66
C GLU A 286 -6.69 -40.54 27.51
N PRO A 287 -7.89 -40.65 28.10
CA PRO A 287 -8.90 -39.58 28.06
C PRO A 287 -8.53 -38.48 29.07
N SER A 288 -7.42 -37.80 28.85
CA SER A 288 -7.14 -36.52 29.52
C SER A 288 -7.61 -35.40 28.60
N ALA A 289 -8.74 -34.78 28.93
CA ALA A 289 -9.07 -33.47 28.39
C ALA A 289 -7.92 -32.51 28.75
N SER A 290 -7.12 -32.08 27.78
CA SER A 290 -6.17 -31.00 27.98
C SER A 290 -6.99 -29.71 28.19
N PRO A 291 -7.02 -29.09 29.38
CA PRO A 291 -7.95 -27.99 29.68
C PRO A 291 -7.51 -26.63 29.12
N ASP A 292 -6.31 -26.54 28.53
CA ASP A 292 -5.59 -25.27 28.39
C ASP A 292 -5.66 -24.63 26.99
N ALA A 293 -6.49 -25.14 26.08
CA ALA A 293 -6.73 -24.46 24.80
C ALA A 293 -7.55 -23.18 25.04
N GLU A 294 -6.85 -22.06 25.27
CA GLU A 294 -7.46 -20.74 25.43
C GLU A 294 -8.30 -20.42 24.19
N SER A 295 -9.60 -20.11 24.38
CA SER A 295 -10.48 -19.76 23.27
C SER A 295 -10.01 -18.47 22.58
N TRP A 296 -10.36 -18.29 21.29
CA TRP A 296 -10.06 -17.03 20.57
C TRP A 296 -10.55 -15.79 21.31
N GLU A 297 -11.72 -15.91 21.98
CA GLU A 297 -12.28 -14.85 22.81
C GLU A 297 -11.41 -14.53 24.03
N ALA A 298 -10.98 -15.55 24.77
CA ALA A 298 -10.11 -15.37 25.92
C ALA A 298 -8.76 -14.77 25.50
N PHE A 299 -8.18 -15.24 24.38
CA PHE A 299 -6.96 -14.68 23.81
C PHE A 299 -7.13 -13.21 23.44
N CYS A 300 -8.21 -12.83 22.76
CA CYS A 300 -8.47 -11.44 22.41
C CYS A 300 -8.62 -10.56 23.66
N GLN A 301 -9.35 -11.04 24.68
CA GLN A 301 -9.56 -10.32 25.94
C GLN A 301 -8.26 -10.19 26.75
N SER A 302 -7.34 -11.15 26.66
CA SER A 302 -6.05 -11.10 27.37
C SER A 302 -5.02 -10.18 26.70
N LYS A 303 -5.13 -9.94 25.38
CA LYS A 303 -4.16 -9.11 24.62
C LYS A 303 -4.64 -7.69 24.28
N LEU A 304 -5.94 -7.40 24.40
CA LEU A 304 -6.55 -6.14 23.95
C LEU A 304 -7.35 -5.46 25.07
N SER A 305 -7.61 -4.16 24.91
CA SER A 305 -8.62 -3.48 25.72
C SER A 305 -10.02 -4.09 25.49
N ALA A 306 -10.92 -4.00 26.48
CA ALA A 306 -12.27 -4.56 26.35
C ALA A 306 -13.02 -4.09 25.08
N LEU A 307 -12.89 -2.81 24.72
CA LEU A 307 -13.53 -2.25 23.53
C LEU A 307 -12.89 -2.75 22.23
N SER A 308 -11.56 -2.86 22.19
CA SER A 308 -10.81 -3.41 21.07
C SER A 308 -11.10 -4.90 20.87
N ALA A 309 -11.16 -5.67 21.95
CA ALA A 309 -11.52 -7.10 21.93
C ALA A 309 -12.93 -7.29 21.38
N GLN A 310 -13.91 -6.53 21.86
CA GLN A 310 -15.29 -6.61 21.36
C GLN A 310 -15.40 -6.24 19.87
N ALA A 311 -14.62 -5.27 19.40
CA ALA A 311 -14.59 -4.90 17.98
C ALA A 311 -14.04 -6.04 17.11
N ILE A 312 -12.93 -6.65 17.53
CA ILE A 312 -12.35 -7.83 16.86
C ILE A 312 -13.35 -8.99 16.87
N LEU A 313 -13.90 -9.32 18.03
CA LEU A 313 -14.82 -10.45 18.19
C LEU A 313 -16.06 -10.31 17.31
N ARG A 314 -16.60 -9.10 17.17
CA ARG A 314 -17.74 -8.84 16.29
C ARG A 314 -17.41 -9.10 14.81
N VAL A 315 -16.18 -8.82 14.38
CA VAL A 315 -15.71 -9.11 13.02
C VAL A 315 -15.50 -10.62 12.82
N THR A 316 -14.90 -11.28 13.80
CA THR A 316 -14.56 -12.72 13.72
C THR A 316 -15.75 -13.64 14.01
N SER A 317 -16.82 -13.15 14.65
CA SER A 317 -18.02 -13.95 14.92
C SER A 317 -18.93 -14.10 13.69
N THR A 318 -18.77 -13.27 12.67
CA THR A 318 -19.64 -13.29 11.47
C THR A 318 -19.22 -14.31 10.42
N THR A 319 -18.13 -15.05 10.62
CA THR A 319 -17.76 -16.16 9.74
C THR A 319 -18.54 -17.43 10.12
N PRO A 320 -19.35 -18.01 9.21
CA PRO A 320 -19.99 -19.29 9.45
C PRO A 320 -18.91 -20.36 9.65
N LYS A 321 -19.01 -21.11 10.76
CA LYS A 321 -18.29 -22.37 10.94
C LYS A 321 -18.92 -23.41 10.01
N ASP A 322 -18.20 -23.78 8.96
CA ASP A 322 -18.42 -24.89 8.02
C ASP A 322 -19.71 -24.94 7.17
N GLY A 323 -19.53 -25.37 5.91
CA GLY A 323 -20.55 -26.09 5.14
C GLY A 323 -21.23 -25.32 4.00
N VAL A 324 -20.56 -25.23 2.85
CA VAL A 324 -21.27 -25.10 1.56
C VAL A 324 -21.96 -26.44 1.29
N THR A 325 -23.21 -26.58 1.72
CA THR A 325 -24.19 -27.39 1.00
C THR A 325 -25.09 -26.43 0.24
N ALA A 326 -24.64 -26.04 -0.95
CA ALA A 326 -25.51 -25.44 -1.94
C ALA A 326 -26.52 -26.50 -2.38
N GLY A 327 -27.71 -26.46 -1.77
CA GLY A 327 -28.89 -27.16 -2.26
C GLY A 327 -29.29 -26.57 -3.61
N VAL A 328 -28.75 -27.12 -4.69
CA VAL A 328 -29.29 -26.93 -6.04
C VAL A 328 -30.49 -27.86 -6.15
N THR A 329 -31.69 -27.33 -5.92
CA THR A 329 -32.92 -27.96 -6.40
C THR A 329 -32.98 -27.77 -7.92
N SER A 330 -32.53 -28.78 -8.67
CA SER A 330 -32.79 -28.90 -10.10
C SER A 330 -34.24 -29.37 -10.31
N ALA A 331 -35.09 -28.51 -10.86
CA ALA A 331 -36.37 -28.92 -11.44
C ALA A 331 -36.14 -29.43 -12.87
N PRO A 332 -36.71 -30.58 -13.28
CA PRO A 332 -36.61 -31.06 -14.65
C PRO A 332 -37.62 -30.33 -15.55
N LYS A 333 -37.15 -29.79 -16.69
CA LYS A 333 -38.01 -29.38 -17.80
C LYS A 333 -38.33 -30.62 -18.64
N GLU A 334 -39.58 -31.08 -18.56
CA GLU A 334 -40.17 -31.95 -19.56
C GLU A 334 -40.30 -31.19 -20.89
N GLY A 335 -39.85 -31.82 -21.97
CA GLY A 335 -40.10 -31.39 -23.33
C GLY A 335 -41.50 -31.81 -23.77
N VAL A 336 -42.23 -30.87 -24.38
CA VAL A 336 -43.41 -31.17 -25.18
C VAL A 336 -43.20 -30.58 -26.56
N ALA A 337 -43.29 -31.47 -27.54
CA ALA A 337 -43.23 -31.22 -28.97
C ALA A 337 -44.38 -30.31 -29.43
N VAL A 338 -44.11 -29.45 -30.42
CA VAL A 338 -45.12 -28.89 -31.30
C VAL A 338 -44.63 -29.10 -32.73
N GLY A 339 -45.40 -29.89 -33.48
CA GLY A 339 -45.24 -30.04 -34.91
C GLY A 339 -45.87 -28.86 -35.66
N CYS A 340 -45.17 -28.46 -36.72
CA CYS A 340 -45.63 -28.13 -38.07
C CYS A 340 -44.42 -27.57 -38.82
#